data_AF-A0A5D2PM72-F1
#
_entry.id   AF-A0A5D2PM72-F1
#
_cell.length_a   1.000
_cell.length_b   1.000
_cell.length_c   1.000
_cell.angle_alpha   90.00
_cell.angle_beta   90.00
_cell.angle_gamma   90.00
#
_symmetry.space_group_name_H-M   'P 1'
#
loop_
_entity.id
_entity.type
_entity.pdbx_description
1 polymer ?
#
loop_
_entity_poly.entity_id
_entity_poly.type
_entity_poly.pdbx_seq_one_letter_code
_entity_poly.pdbx_strand_id
1 'polypeptide(L)'
;MKSSSPRHTSTRDYNYEIVSVDTDVAYRTWMAKYPSALSSFEQITNFAKGKRIALFLDFDGTLSPIVDNPDFAFMSTNMRATAAKVAKYFPTAIISGRSRDKVYNFVGLADLYYAGSHGMDIMGPIRESFDDPPNCIISTNKQGK
;
A
#
# COMPACT_ATOMS: atom_id res chain seq x y z
N MET A 1 20.49 -5.48 2.49
CA MET A 1 20.62 -4.22 1.73
C MET A 1 19.59 -3.24 2.30
N LYS A 2 20.00 -2.04 2.75
CA LYS A 2 19.03 -1.00 3.15
C LYS A 2 18.52 -0.33 1.87
N SER A 3 17.31 -0.69 1.44
CA SER A 3 16.65 -0.17 0.23
C SER A 3 15.81 1.08 0.47
N SER A 4 15.69 1.53 1.72
CA SER A 4 14.90 2.69 2.09
C SER A 4 15.53 3.99 1.59
N SER A 5 14.69 4.94 1.18
CA SER A 5 15.13 6.28 0.85
C SER A 5 15.76 6.97 2.07
N PRO A 6 16.74 7.86 1.88
CA PRO A 6 17.22 8.74 2.93
C PRO A 6 16.04 9.58 3.48
N ARG A 7 15.88 9.62 4.82
CA ARG A 7 14.88 10.51 5.43
C ARG A 7 15.39 11.94 5.36
N HIS A 8 14.62 12.84 4.76
CA HIS A 8 14.92 14.27 4.79
C HIS A 8 14.55 14.82 6.18
N THR A 9 15.52 14.87 7.11
CA THR A 9 15.34 15.49 8.42
C THR A 9 15.39 17.01 8.26
N SER A 10 14.23 17.67 8.26
CA SER A 10 14.16 19.13 8.44
C SER A 10 14.20 19.43 9.94
N THR A 11 15.37 19.30 10.55
CA THR A 11 15.62 19.78 11.92
C THR A 11 16.13 21.21 11.85
N ARG A 12 15.29 22.17 12.23
CA ARG A 12 15.68 23.54 12.56
C ARG A 12 16.56 23.50 13.81
N ASP A 13 17.89 23.41 13.66
CA ASP A 13 18.85 23.81 14.69
C ASP A 13 20.15 24.31 14.04
N TYR A 14 20.70 25.39 14.59
CA TYR A 14 21.71 26.30 14.07
C TYR A 14 23.13 25.71 13.92
N ASN A 15 23.31 24.68 13.09
CA ASN A 15 24.62 24.18 12.62
C ASN A 15 24.55 23.81 11.12
N TYR A 16 24.18 24.77 10.27
CA TYR A 16 23.33 24.52 9.09
C TYR A 16 24.02 24.31 7.72
N GLU A 17 25.34 24.40 7.57
CA GLU A 17 25.93 24.39 6.21
C GLU A 17 26.59 23.06 5.80
N ILE A 18 27.41 22.43 6.64
CA ILE A 18 28.21 21.27 6.20
C ILE A 18 27.39 19.96 6.18
N VAL A 19 26.47 19.78 7.14
CA VAL A 19 25.62 18.56 7.23
C VAL A 19 24.51 18.56 6.17
N SER A 20 24.04 19.75 5.79
CA SER A 20 22.99 19.93 4.78
C SER A 20 23.46 19.54 3.38
N VAL A 21 24.71 19.88 3.02
CA VAL A 21 25.22 19.67 1.64
C VAL A 21 25.46 18.19 1.35
N ASP A 22 26.07 17.45 2.28
CA ASP A 22 26.34 16.01 2.06
C ASP A 22 25.04 15.18 2.03
N THR A 23 24.06 15.56 2.85
CA THR A 23 22.72 14.96 2.84
C THR A 23 21.97 15.26 1.53
N ASP A 24 22.10 16.47 0.99
CA ASP A 24 21.50 16.85 -0.30
C ASP A 24 22.15 16.09 -1.46
N VAL A 25 23.49 15.97 -1.49
CA VAL A 25 24.20 15.20 -2.52
C VAL A 25 23.78 13.73 -2.49
N ALA A 26 23.79 13.09 -1.31
CA ALA A 26 23.38 11.69 -1.16
C ALA A 26 21.92 11.48 -1.60
N TYR A 27 21.02 12.39 -1.24
CA TYR A 27 19.61 12.34 -1.65
C TYR A 27 19.45 12.49 -3.17
N ARG A 28 20.16 13.45 -3.79
CA ARG A 28 20.13 13.66 -5.24
C ARG A 28 20.69 12.48 -6.01
N THR A 29 21.79 11.88 -5.55
CA THR A 29 22.32 10.63 -6.12
C THR A 29 21.32 9.48 -5.99
N TRP A 30 20.62 9.37 -4.87
CA TRP A 30 19.58 8.36 -4.67
C TRP A 30 18.40 8.57 -5.63
N MET A 31 17.91 9.80 -5.77
CA MET A 31 16.82 10.15 -6.69
C MET A 31 17.18 9.95 -8.17
N ALA A 32 18.45 10.17 -8.53
CA ALA A 32 18.93 9.86 -9.88
C ALA A 32 18.93 8.35 -10.16
N LYS A 33 19.22 7.52 -9.15
CA LYS A 33 19.19 6.06 -9.26
C LYS A 33 17.77 5.47 -9.16
N TYR A 34 16.91 6.08 -8.36
CA TYR A 34 15.54 5.64 -8.10
C TYR A 34 14.57 6.79 -8.40
N PRO A 35 14.21 7.02 -9.68
CA PRO A 35 13.35 8.13 -10.06
C PRO A 35 11.95 7.99 -9.44
N SER A 36 11.32 9.13 -9.12
CA SER A 36 10.00 9.17 -8.53
C SER A 36 8.92 8.66 -9.48
N ALA A 37 8.11 7.70 -9.03
CA ALA A 37 6.96 7.22 -9.78
C ALA A 37 5.92 8.33 -10.05
N LEU A 38 5.79 9.31 -9.16
CA LEU A 38 4.89 10.45 -9.35
C LEU A 38 5.39 11.37 -10.49
N SER A 39 6.69 11.61 -10.56
CA SER A 39 7.29 12.40 -11.65
C SER A 39 7.25 11.67 -12.99
N SER A 40 7.31 10.34 -12.97
CA SER A 40 7.21 9.47 -14.15
C SER A 40 5.79 8.96 -14.44
N PHE A 41 4.75 9.56 -13.84
CA PHE A 41 3.39 9.03 -13.92
C PHE A 41 2.86 8.94 -15.36
N GLU A 42 3.11 9.96 -16.18
CA GLU A 42 2.72 9.94 -17.60
C GLU A 42 3.35 8.75 -18.35
N GLN A 43 4.65 8.50 -18.13
CA GLN A 43 5.35 7.37 -18.74
C GLN A 43 4.73 6.03 -18.29
N ILE A 44 4.47 5.87 -17.00
CA ILE A 44 3.83 4.67 -16.44
C ILE A 44 2.46 4.44 -17.08
N THR A 45 1.62 5.48 -17.16
CA THR A 45 0.30 5.37 -17.78
C THR A 45 0.38 5.06 -19.28
N ASN A 46 1.35 5.62 -20.00
CA ASN A 46 1.61 5.30 -21.40
C ASN A 46 1.97 3.81 -21.58
N PHE A 47 2.83 3.25 -20.72
CA PHE A 47 3.16 1.82 -20.75
C PHE A 47 2.00 0.91 -20.36
N ALA A 48 1.01 1.42 -19.63
CA ALA A 48 -0.16 0.67 -19.21
C ALA A 48 -1.31 0.69 -20.25
N LYS A 49 -1.24 1.54 -21.28
CA LYS A 49 -2.28 1.61 -22.34
C LYS A 49 -2.49 0.24 -23.00
N GLY A 50 -3.75 -0.16 -23.13
CA GLY A 50 -4.15 -1.44 -23.70
C GLY A 50 -3.90 -2.66 -22.82
N LYS A 51 -3.37 -2.49 -21.60
CA LYS A 51 -3.14 -3.60 -20.65
C LYS A 51 -4.21 -3.66 -19.58
N ARG A 52 -4.44 -4.86 -19.07
CA ARG A 52 -5.23 -5.06 -17.85
C ARG A 52 -4.35 -4.78 -16.63
N ILE A 53 -4.75 -3.81 -15.82
CA ILE A 53 -4.04 -3.44 -14.60
C ILE A 53 -4.67 -4.16 -13.41
N ALA A 54 -3.84 -4.70 -12.53
CA ALA A 54 -4.19 -5.10 -11.18
C ALA A 54 -3.27 -4.35 -10.21
N LEU A 55 -3.82 -3.95 -9.06
CA LEU A 55 -3.11 -3.14 -8.08
C LEU A 55 -2.86 -3.95 -6.80
N PHE A 56 -1.61 -3.94 -6.35
CA PHE A 56 -1.19 -4.56 -5.11
C PHE A 56 -0.59 -3.49 -4.21
N LEU A 57 -1.14 -3.34 -3.00
CA LEU A 57 -0.80 -2.28 -2.08
C LEU A 57 -0.30 -2.88 -0.77
N ASP A 58 0.86 -2.44 -0.32
CA ASP A 58 1.28 -2.66 1.06
C ASP A 58 0.46 -1.79 2.02
N PHE A 59 0.46 -2.13 3.31
CA PHE A 59 -0.30 -1.41 4.34
C PHE A 59 0.57 -0.46 5.18
N ASP A 60 1.54 -1.00 5.93
CA ASP A 60 2.30 -0.26 6.93
C ASP A 60 3.39 0.61 6.28
N GLY A 61 3.28 1.93 6.41
CA GLY A 61 4.17 2.87 5.71
C GLY A 61 3.80 3.15 4.26
N THR A 62 2.71 2.55 3.76
CA THR A 62 2.18 2.78 2.41
C THR A 62 0.79 3.42 2.48
N LEU A 63 -0.20 2.69 3.03
CA LEU A 63 -1.59 3.16 3.20
C LEU A 63 -1.85 3.75 4.60
N SER A 64 -0.95 3.47 5.53
CA SER A 64 -0.94 4.01 6.89
C SER A 64 0.46 4.56 7.21
N PRO A 65 0.59 5.53 8.12
CA PRO A 65 1.90 6.02 8.55
C PRO A 65 2.68 4.94 9.30
N ILE A 66 4.01 4.99 9.22
CA ILE A 66 4.88 4.20 10.10
C ILE A 66 4.77 4.79 11.52
N VAL A 67 4.38 3.96 12.48
CA VAL A 67 4.16 4.34 13.88
C VAL A 67 4.88 3.38 14.82
N ASP A 68 5.25 3.85 16.02
CA ASP A 68 5.99 3.04 17.00
C ASP A 68 5.12 1.91 17.58
N ASN A 69 3.84 2.19 17.84
CA ASN A 69 2.88 1.16 18.22
C ASN A 69 2.08 0.71 16.98
N PRO A 70 2.24 -0.53 16.51
CA PRO A 70 1.52 -1.06 15.35
C PRO A 70 0.00 -1.00 15.48
N ASP A 71 -0.57 -0.96 16.69
CA ASP A 71 -2.02 -0.86 16.88
C ASP A 71 -2.58 0.52 16.54
N PHE A 72 -1.72 1.52 16.33
CA PHE A 72 -2.11 2.88 15.95
C PHE A 72 -1.83 3.21 14.47
N ALA A 73 -1.53 2.22 13.64
CA ALA A 73 -1.28 2.38 12.20
C ALA A 73 -2.61 2.58 11.42
N PHE A 74 -3.32 3.66 11.70
CA PHE A 74 -4.65 3.89 11.14
C PHE A 74 -4.59 4.43 9.71
N MET A 75 -5.45 3.89 8.85
CA MET A 75 -5.72 4.42 7.52
C MET A 75 -6.67 5.63 7.63
N SER A 76 -6.25 6.78 7.13
CA SER A 76 -7.08 8.00 7.13
C SER A 76 -8.35 7.82 6.29
N THR A 77 -9.40 8.59 6.60
CA THR A 77 -10.66 8.58 5.84
C THR A 77 -10.42 8.89 4.36
N ASN A 78 -9.54 9.83 4.05
CA ASN A 78 -9.20 10.21 2.68
C ASN A 78 -8.49 9.08 1.93
N MET A 79 -7.56 8.38 2.60
CA MET A 79 -6.87 7.24 1.99
C MET A 79 -7.83 6.08 1.76
N ARG A 80 -8.72 5.80 2.72
CA ARG A 80 -9.78 4.79 2.59
C ARG A 80 -10.71 5.09 1.40
N ALA A 81 -11.18 6.33 1.28
CA ALA A 81 -12.00 6.75 0.15
C ALA A 81 -11.25 6.61 -1.19
N THR A 82 -9.95 6.89 -1.20
CA THR A 82 -9.10 6.73 -2.39
C THR A 82 -8.95 5.27 -2.78
N ALA A 83 -8.63 4.38 -1.83
CA ALA A 83 -8.54 2.94 -2.06
C ALA A 83 -9.88 2.36 -2.58
N ALA A 84 -11.00 2.76 -1.98
CA ALA A 84 -12.33 2.38 -2.43
C ALA A 84 -12.63 2.85 -3.86
N LYS A 85 -12.23 4.08 -4.21
CA LYS A 85 -12.39 4.61 -5.57
C LYS A 85 -11.57 3.80 -6.58
N VAL A 86 -10.32 3.48 -6.25
CA VAL A 86 -9.42 2.71 -7.13
C VAL A 86 -9.93 1.29 -7.36
N ALA A 87 -10.48 0.64 -6.31
CA ALA A 87 -11.07 -0.70 -6.39
C ALA A 87 -12.19 -0.82 -7.42
N LYS A 88 -12.92 0.28 -7.68
CA LYS A 88 -13.98 0.32 -8.71
C LYS A 88 -13.46 0.21 -10.13
N TYR A 89 -12.19 0.56 -10.37
CA TYR A 89 -11.58 0.58 -11.69
C TYR A 89 -10.64 -0.61 -11.92
N PHE A 90 -9.95 -1.04 -10.87
CA PHE A 90 -8.93 -2.09 -10.96
C PHE A 90 -9.12 -3.13 -9.85
N PRO A 91 -8.97 -4.44 -10.16
CA PRO A 91 -8.79 -5.45 -9.13
C PRO A 91 -7.66 -5.03 -8.20
N THR A 92 -7.99 -4.81 -6.93
CA THR A 92 -7.08 -4.21 -5.95
C THR A 92 -6.94 -5.13 -4.75
N ALA A 93 -5.70 -5.42 -4.36
CA ALA A 93 -5.37 -6.25 -3.21
C ALA A 93 -4.51 -5.47 -2.21
N ILE A 94 -4.83 -5.61 -0.92
CA ILE A 94 -3.95 -5.19 0.16
C ILE A 94 -3.14 -6.39 0.62
N ILE A 95 -1.82 -6.28 0.54
CA ILE A 95 -0.86 -7.30 0.98
C ILE A 95 -0.19 -6.78 2.25
N SER A 96 -0.27 -7.52 3.35
CA SER A 96 0.29 -7.10 4.63
C SER A 96 0.99 -8.25 5.35
N GLY A 97 2.01 -7.90 6.14
CA GLY A 97 2.58 -8.81 7.14
C GLY A 97 1.66 -9.06 8.33
N ARG A 98 0.67 -8.19 8.57
CA ARG A 98 -0.35 -8.38 9.62
C ARG A 98 -1.28 -9.53 9.28
N SER A 99 -1.94 -10.11 10.28
CA SER A 99 -3.02 -11.07 10.02
C SER A 99 -4.11 -10.45 9.15
N ARG A 100 -4.76 -11.28 8.34
CA ARG A 100 -5.79 -10.85 7.40
C ARG A 100 -6.92 -10.09 8.09
N ASP A 101 -7.42 -10.60 9.20
CA ASP A 101 -8.51 -9.96 9.96
C ASP A 101 -8.08 -8.60 10.53
N LYS A 102 -6.82 -8.48 10.98
CA LYS A 102 -6.31 -7.21 11.54
C LYS A 102 -6.22 -6.13 10.47
N VAL A 103 -5.66 -6.44 9.30
CA VAL A 103 -5.58 -5.46 8.20
C VAL A 103 -6.97 -5.17 7.62
N TYR A 104 -7.86 -6.16 7.56
CA TYR A 104 -9.25 -5.95 7.16
C TYR A 104 -9.96 -4.97 8.12
N ASN A 105 -9.83 -5.15 9.43
CA ASN A 105 -10.44 -4.25 10.41
C ASN A 105 -9.92 -2.80 10.31
N PHE A 106 -8.65 -2.62 9.94
CA PHE A 106 -8.08 -1.29 9.73
C PHE A 106 -8.60 -0.62 8.45
N VAL A 107 -8.75 -1.37 7.36
CA VAL A 107 -9.13 -0.85 6.04
C VAL A 107 -10.65 -0.77 5.85
N GLY A 108 -11.40 -1.76 6.35
CA GLY A 108 -12.86 -1.80 6.38
C GLY A 108 -13.55 -1.64 5.02
N LEU A 109 -12.96 -2.17 3.94
CA LEU A 109 -13.55 -2.14 2.60
C LEU A 109 -13.84 -3.56 2.12
N ALA A 110 -15.09 -3.84 1.77
CA ALA A 110 -15.53 -5.18 1.33
C ALA A 110 -15.15 -5.49 -0.12
N ASP A 111 -14.90 -4.48 -0.96
CA ASP A 111 -14.64 -4.62 -2.40
C ASP A 111 -13.16 -4.91 -2.75
N LEU A 112 -12.32 -5.20 -1.75
CA LEU A 112 -10.88 -5.43 -1.90
C LEU A 112 -10.52 -6.89 -1.65
N TYR A 113 -9.43 -7.33 -2.28
CA TYR A 113 -8.73 -8.54 -1.87
C TYR A 113 -7.82 -8.23 -0.68
N TYR A 114 -7.68 -9.17 0.24
CA TYR A 114 -6.78 -9.06 1.39
C TYR A 114 -5.89 -10.28 1.46
N ALA A 115 -4.58 -10.06 1.48
CA ALA A 115 -3.57 -11.08 1.72
C ALA A 115 -2.83 -10.72 3.02
N GLY A 116 -3.14 -11.43 4.09
CA GLY A 116 -2.51 -11.28 5.41
C GLY A 116 -1.43 -12.32 5.66
N SER A 117 -0.75 -12.21 6.80
CA SER A 117 0.28 -13.13 7.26
C SER A 117 1.35 -13.38 6.20
N HIS A 118 1.82 -12.32 5.55
CA HIS A 118 2.77 -12.37 4.42
C HIS A 118 2.24 -13.14 3.19
N GLY A 119 0.93 -13.17 2.99
CA GLY A 119 0.28 -13.83 1.85
C GLY A 119 -0.17 -15.27 2.10
N MET A 120 -0.04 -15.76 3.34
CA MET A 120 -0.47 -17.12 3.70
C MET A 120 -2.00 -17.26 3.84
N ASP A 121 -2.71 -16.16 4.13
CA ASP A 121 -4.16 -16.13 4.29
C ASP A 121 -4.77 -15.06 3.37
N ILE A 122 -5.65 -15.48 2.46
CA ILE A 122 -6.20 -14.64 1.39
C ILE A 122 -7.73 -14.67 1.42
N MET A 123 -8.34 -13.48 1.32
CA MET A 123 -9.79 -13.30 1.15
C MET A 123 -10.08 -12.41 -0.05
N GLY A 124 -11.09 -12.79 -0.83
CA GLY A 124 -11.61 -11.99 -1.93
C GLY A 124 -12.73 -11.03 -1.50
N PRO A 125 -13.16 -10.13 -2.40
CA PRO A 125 -14.28 -9.24 -2.15
C PRO A 125 -15.55 -10.01 -1.78
N ILE A 126 -16.29 -9.49 -0.80
CA ILE A 126 -17.59 -10.05 -0.42
C ILE A 126 -18.61 -9.59 -1.45
N ARG A 127 -19.14 -10.51 -2.26
CA ARG A 127 -20.25 -10.25 -3.17
C ARG A 127 -21.53 -10.80 -2.54
N GLU A 128 -22.58 -10.00 -2.48
CA GLU A 128 -23.93 -10.51 -2.23
C GLU A 128 -24.35 -11.29 -3.48
N SER A 129 -24.36 -12.62 -3.40
CA SER A 129 -24.68 -13.50 -4.51
C SER A 129 -26.19 -13.49 -4.75
N PHE A 130 -26.59 -13.15 -5.98
CA PHE A 130 -27.88 -13.61 -6.52
C PHE A 130 -27.75 -14.70 -7.58
N ASP A 131 -26.59 -14.93 -8.20
CA ASP A 131 -26.35 -16.09 -9.09
C ASP A 131 -24.82 -16.26 -9.31
N ASP A 132 -24.21 -17.37 -8.88
CA ASP A 132 -22.77 -17.66 -9.12
C ASP A 132 -22.58 -18.96 -9.94
N PRO A 133 -21.76 -18.97 -11.02
CA PRO A 133 -21.27 -20.18 -11.67
C PRO A 133 -20.03 -20.80 -10.98
N PRO A 134 -19.69 -22.08 -11.28
CA PRO A 134 -19.10 -23.00 -10.30
C PRO A 134 -17.56 -23.03 -10.28
N ASN A 135 -16.88 -21.88 -10.22
CA ASN A 135 -15.41 -21.88 -10.12
C ASN A 135 -14.81 -20.78 -9.22
N CYS A 136 -15.61 -20.11 -8.39
CA CYS A 136 -15.05 -19.32 -7.31
C CYS A 136 -14.68 -20.25 -6.15
N ILE A 137 -13.39 -20.34 -5.83
CA ILE A 137 -12.93 -20.95 -4.58
C ILE A 137 -13.42 -20.04 -3.46
N ILE A 138 -14.60 -20.35 -2.92
CA ILE A 138 -15.11 -19.76 -1.69
C ILE A 138 -14.29 -20.38 -0.56
N SER A 139 -13.26 -19.68 -0.09
CA SER A 139 -12.65 -20.00 1.20
C SER A 139 -13.68 -19.67 2.28
N THR A 140 -14.15 -20.72 2.95
CA THR A 140 -15.28 -20.73 3.87
C THR A 140 -15.13 -19.75 5.03
N ASN A 141 -16.25 -19.10 5.37
CA ASN A 141 -16.43 -18.30 6.57
C ASN A 141 -16.16 -19.09 7.87
N LYS A 142 -15.55 -18.38 8.83
CA LYS A 142 -15.67 -18.50 10.30
C LYS A 142 -15.64 -19.91 10.94
N GLN A 143 -14.55 -20.23 11.64
CA GLN A 143 -14.58 -20.77 13.02
C GLN A 143 -13.20 -20.85 13.71
N GLY A 144 -13.16 -20.41 14.97
CA GLY A 144 -12.10 -20.66 15.98
C GLY A 144 -11.10 -19.51 16.12
N LYS A 145 -10.96 -18.79 17.23
CA LYS A 145 -11.44 -18.89 18.62
C LYS A 145 -11.79 -17.50 19.13
#